data_AF-A0A9X4HVG4-F1
#
_entry.id   AF-A0A9X4HVG4-F1
#
_cell.length_a   1.000
_cell.length_b   1.000
_cell.length_c   1.000
_cell.angle_alpha   90.00
_cell.angle_beta   90.00
_cell.angle_gamma   90.00
#
_symmetry.space_group_name_H-M   'P 1'
#
loop_
_entity.id
_entity.type
_entity.pdbx_description
1 polymer ?
#
loop_
_entity_poly.entity_id
_entity_poly.type
_entity_poly.pdbx_seq_one_letter_code
_entity_poly.pdbx_strand_id
1 'polypeptide(L)'
;MNNARSIWVTGAGNGLGLALVEGLLEQGHRVAASGRHGEALDALAARYGSQLLRLPWQLHEEHQAAQASQQICHAWCALDGLIINAGTSDYLADDVADSELFEAIVTDNQLAGEHCLAKALPLLAKGDSPQVMAVFNRYSALQLHAPTQAPAGWNNMPQWMREQRQALKAQGVELTVVGPQSLKTPVTPAQAIPEAWTPQNAAEELLRRWPQREPELVLEVLDLNGLWPLSHK
;
A
#
# COMPACT_ATOMS: atom_id res chain seq x y z
N MET A 1 2.50 -22.95 13.65
CA MET A 1 1.24 -23.22 12.94
C MET A 1 0.95 -21.97 12.11
N ASN A 2 1.32 -21.95 10.83
CA ASN A 2 1.04 -20.78 9.99
C ASN A 2 -0.42 -20.84 9.58
N ASN A 3 -1.26 -20.02 10.22
CA ASN A 3 -2.63 -19.84 9.78
C ASN A 3 -2.58 -18.97 8.51
N ALA A 4 -3.03 -19.51 7.38
CA ALA A 4 -3.00 -18.79 6.11
C ALA A 4 -3.95 -17.58 6.16
N ARG A 5 -3.37 -16.37 6.11
CA ARG A 5 -4.09 -15.10 6.18
C ARG A 5 -4.61 -14.68 4.80
N SER A 6 -5.69 -13.91 4.75
CA SER A 6 -6.23 -13.29 3.53
C SER A 6 -5.87 -11.81 3.51
N ILE A 7 -5.07 -11.39 2.54
CA ILE A 7 -4.48 -10.05 2.51
C ILE A 7 -4.79 -9.38 1.18
N TRP A 8 -5.27 -8.15 1.20
CA TRP A 8 -5.43 -7.33 0.01
C TRP A 8 -4.24 -6.38 -0.14
N VAL A 9 -3.56 -6.40 -1.29
CA VAL A 9 -2.46 -5.51 -1.65
C VAL A 9 -2.88 -4.62 -2.81
N THR A 10 -2.80 -3.31 -2.64
CA THR A 10 -2.96 -2.34 -3.74
C THR A 10 -1.63 -2.05 -4.41
N GLY A 11 -1.67 -1.49 -5.62
CA GLY A 11 -0.48 -1.18 -6.40
C GLY A 11 0.43 -2.38 -6.69
N ALA A 12 -0.18 -3.54 -6.94
CA ALA A 12 0.49 -4.84 -7.05
C ALA A 12 1.11 -5.13 -8.43
N GLY A 13 1.00 -4.22 -9.40
CA GLY A 13 1.39 -4.48 -10.79
C GLY A 13 2.91 -4.54 -11.03
N ASN A 14 3.71 -3.86 -10.21
CA ASN A 14 5.16 -3.79 -10.35
C ASN A 14 5.83 -3.44 -9.00
N GLY A 15 7.16 -3.34 -9.01
CA GLY A 15 7.94 -2.78 -7.91
C GLY A 15 7.66 -3.42 -6.56
N LEU A 16 7.62 -2.60 -5.52
CA LEU A 16 7.39 -3.01 -4.14
C LEU A 16 6.06 -3.75 -3.96
N GLY A 17 4.98 -3.28 -4.61
CA GLY A 17 3.66 -3.91 -4.48
C GLY A 17 3.67 -5.34 -5.01
N LEU A 18 4.29 -5.58 -6.17
CA LEU A 18 4.46 -6.92 -6.72
C LEU A 18 5.32 -7.81 -5.80
N ALA A 19 6.44 -7.27 -5.27
CA ALA A 19 7.31 -7.99 -4.37
C ALA A 19 6.62 -8.35 -3.04
N LEU A 20 5.74 -7.48 -2.52
CA LEU A 20 4.89 -7.76 -1.36
C LEU A 20 3.91 -8.90 -1.66
N VAL A 21 3.29 -8.92 -2.84
CA VAL A 21 2.42 -10.02 -3.27
C VAL A 21 3.19 -11.33 -3.30
N GLU A 22 4.35 -11.37 -3.95
CA GLU A 22 5.18 -12.58 -4.04
C GLU A 22 5.60 -13.08 -2.65
N GLY A 23 6.15 -12.20 -1.80
CA GLY A 23 6.58 -12.57 -0.45
C GLY A 23 5.45 -13.09 0.45
N LEU A 24 4.24 -12.55 0.33
CA LEU A 24 3.06 -13.04 1.05
C LEU A 24 2.61 -14.42 0.54
N LEU A 25 2.63 -14.63 -0.78
CA LEU A 25 2.30 -15.92 -1.39
C LEU A 25 3.33 -17.01 -0.99
N GLU A 26 4.62 -16.66 -0.92
CA GLU A 26 5.67 -17.57 -0.46
C GLU A 26 5.52 -17.98 1.01
N GLN A 27 4.94 -17.10 1.84
CA GLN A 27 4.59 -17.40 3.23
C GLN A 27 3.32 -18.27 3.38
N GLY A 28 2.66 -18.61 2.25
CA GLY A 28 1.45 -19.44 2.19
C GLY A 28 0.16 -18.67 2.49
N HIS A 29 0.17 -17.34 2.29
CA HIS A 29 -1.02 -16.51 2.45
C HIS A 29 -1.84 -16.44 1.16
N ARG A 30 -3.12 -16.10 1.30
CA ARG A 30 -3.99 -15.74 0.17
C ARG A 30 -3.86 -14.25 -0.07
N VAL A 31 -3.62 -13.86 -1.31
CA VAL A 31 -3.35 -12.46 -1.65
C VAL A 31 -4.31 -12.01 -2.75
N ALA A 32 -5.03 -10.93 -2.48
CA ALA A 32 -5.80 -10.21 -3.48
C ALA A 32 -4.90 -9.09 -3.98
N ALA A 33 -4.61 -9.05 -5.28
CA ALA A 33 -3.66 -8.11 -5.87
C ALA A 33 -4.41 -7.13 -6.78
N SER A 34 -4.53 -5.88 -6.34
CA SER A 34 -5.07 -4.79 -7.14
C SER A 34 -3.98 -4.03 -7.88
N GLY A 35 -4.07 -3.95 -9.19
CA GLY A 35 -3.13 -3.20 -10.03
C GLY A 35 -3.42 -3.37 -11.52
N ARG A 36 -2.63 -2.68 -12.35
CA ARG A 36 -2.66 -2.88 -13.80
C ARG A 36 -2.31 -4.34 -14.11
N HIS A 37 -2.97 -4.89 -15.12
CA HIS A 37 -2.65 -6.23 -15.62
C HIS A 37 -1.22 -6.24 -16.19
N GLY A 38 -0.49 -7.33 -16.02
CA GLY A 38 0.86 -7.45 -16.53
C GLY A 38 1.43 -8.86 -16.34
N GLU A 39 2.40 -9.20 -17.18
CA GLU A 39 3.00 -10.54 -17.26
C GLU A 39 3.52 -11.05 -15.91
N ALA A 40 3.99 -10.15 -15.05
CA ALA A 40 4.49 -10.53 -13.73
C ALA A 40 3.38 -11.08 -12.80
N LEU A 41 2.22 -10.43 -12.74
CA LEU A 41 1.07 -10.95 -11.98
C LEU A 41 0.52 -12.24 -12.59
N ASP A 42 0.65 -12.41 -13.90
CA ASP A 42 0.25 -13.63 -14.62
C ASP A 42 1.15 -14.80 -14.27
N ALA A 43 2.47 -14.56 -14.23
CA ALA A 43 3.45 -15.54 -13.79
C ALA A 43 3.21 -15.98 -12.34
N LEU A 44 2.92 -15.04 -11.43
CA LEU A 44 2.55 -15.36 -10.05
C LEU A 44 1.24 -16.15 -9.99
N ALA A 45 0.22 -15.79 -10.78
CA ALA A 45 -1.03 -16.53 -10.80
C ALA A 45 -0.85 -17.96 -11.31
N ALA A 46 0.01 -18.17 -12.31
CA ALA A 46 0.37 -19.50 -12.80
C ALA A 46 1.11 -20.35 -11.74
N ARG A 47 2.00 -19.71 -10.95
CA ARG A 47 2.78 -20.37 -9.91
C ARG A 47 1.98 -20.70 -8.65
N TYR A 48 1.11 -19.79 -8.19
CA TYR A 48 0.44 -19.89 -6.89
C TYR A 48 -1.05 -20.25 -6.97
N GLY A 49 -1.63 -20.27 -8.17
CA GLY A 49 -3.00 -20.72 -8.43
C GLY A 49 -4.03 -19.96 -7.59
N SER A 50 -4.85 -20.71 -6.86
CA SER A 50 -5.97 -20.15 -6.06
C SER A 50 -5.54 -19.31 -4.86
N GLN A 51 -4.24 -19.25 -4.53
CA GLN A 51 -3.75 -18.33 -3.49
C GLN A 51 -3.77 -16.88 -3.96
N LEU A 52 -3.69 -16.60 -5.26
CA LEU A 52 -3.69 -15.25 -5.81
C LEU A 52 -5.02 -14.93 -6.49
N LEU A 53 -5.72 -13.93 -5.97
CA LEU A 53 -6.87 -13.31 -6.62
C LEU A 53 -6.42 -12.02 -7.32
N ARG A 54 -6.38 -12.02 -8.65
CA ARG A 54 -6.03 -10.82 -9.43
C ARG A 54 -7.24 -9.90 -9.57
N LEU A 55 -7.05 -8.63 -9.27
CA LEU A 55 -8.08 -7.58 -9.30
C LEU A 55 -7.58 -6.45 -10.23
N PRO A 56 -8.09 -6.32 -11.48
CA PRO A 56 -7.49 -5.47 -12.51
C PRO A 56 -7.85 -3.98 -12.37
N TRP A 57 -7.78 -3.43 -11.16
CA TRP A 57 -8.21 -2.06 -10.85
C TRP A 57 -7.14 -1.25 -10.15
N GLN A 58 -7.09 0.05 -10.49
CA GLN A 58 -6.21 1.04 -9.85
C GLN A 58 -6.88 1.73 -8.67
N LEU A 59 -8.20 1.56 -8.51
CA LEU A 59 -9.01 1.95 -7.35
C LEU A 59 -9.24 3.45 -7.16
N HIS A 60 -8.79 4.32 -8.07
CA HIS A 60 -9.03 5.78 -8.00
C HIS A 60 -10.52 6.15 -8.18
N GLU A 61 -11.32 5.28 -8.81
CA GLU A 61 -12.78 5.43 -8.85
C GLU A 61 -13.44 4.53 -7.80
N GLU A 62 -14.37 5.07 -7.01
CA GLU A 62 -15.00 4.34 -5.90
C GLU A 62 -15.63 3.00 -6.32
N HIS A 63 -16.23 2.94 -7.51
CA HIS A 63 -16.87 1.72 -8.01
C HIS A 63 -15.85 0.58 -8.23
N GLN A 64 -14.61 0.90 -8.57
CA GLN A 64 -13.54 -0.09 -8.74
C GLN A 64 -13.19 -0.74 -7.40
N ALA A 65 -13.07 0.05 -6.33
CA ALA A 65 -12.85 -0.46 -4.97
C ALA A 65 -14.04 -1.29 -4.46
N ALA A 66 -15.27 -0.90 -4.82
CA ALA A 66 -16.45 -1.69 -4.48
C ALA A 66 -16.45 -3.05 -5.17
N GLN A 67 -16.12 -3.12 -6.47
CA GLN A 67 -16.01 -4.36 -7.22
C GLN A 67 -14.89 -5.27 -6.67
N ALA A 68 -13.73 -4.69 -6.38
CA ALA A 68 -12.60 -5.40 -5.76
C ALA A 68 -13.02 -6.04 -4.42
N SER A 69 -13.61 -5.25 -3.52
CA SER A 69 -14.10 -5.74 -2.22
C SER A 69 -15.18 -6.83 -2.38
N GLN A 70 -16.09 -6.69 -3.34
CA GLN A 70 -17.10 -7.72 -3.61
C GLN A 70 -16.47 -9.04 -4.07
N GLN A 71 -15.48 -9.00 -4.96
CA GLN A 71 -14.78 -10.20 -5.41
C GLN A 71 -13.99 -10.87 -4.28
N ILE A 72 -13.32 -10.09 -3.44
CA ILE A 72 -12.64 -10.61 -2.23
C ILE A 72 -13.64 -11.24 -1.28
N CYS A 73 -14.77 -10.58 -1.03
CA CYS A 73 -15.85 -11.08 -0.18
C CYS A 73 -16.38 -12.42 -0.70
N HIS A 74 -16.61 -12.53 -2.01
CA HIS A 74 -17.06 -13.77 -2.63
C HIS A 74 -16.04 -14.91 -2.47
N ALA A 75 -14.75 -14.60 -2.58
CA ALA A 75 -13.69 -15.60 -2.47
C ALA A 75 -13.44 -16.05 -1.02
N TRP A 76 -13.36 -15.11 -0.07
CA TRP A 76 -12.81 -15.39 1.27
C TRP A 76 -13.66 -14.89 2.45
N CYS A 77 -14.75 -14.13 2.20
CA CYS A 77 -15.67 -13.55 3.19
C CYS A 77 -15.07 -12.53 4.19
N ALA A 78 -13.76 -12.54 4.40
CA ALA A 78 -13.03 -11.72 5.38
C ALA A 78 -11.61 -11.39 4.88
N LEU A 79 -11.02 -10.37 5.49
CA LEU A 79 -9.62 -9.98 5.30
C LEU A 79 -8.92 -9.90 6.66
N ASP A 80 -7.71 -10.43 6.73
CA ASP A 80 -6.84 -10.32 7.91
C ASP A 80 -5.81 -9.20 7.73
N GLY A 81 -5.65 -8.70 6.50
CA GLY A 81 -4.70 -7.67 6.17
C GLY A 81 -5.11 -6.81 4.98
N LEU A 82 -4.75 -5.54 5.04
CA LEU A 82 -4.76 -4.63 3.90
C LEU A 82 -3.41 -3.93 3.82
N ILE A 83 -2.77 -3.99 2.66
CA ILE A 83 -1.59 -3.18 2.34
C ILE A 83 -1.97 -2.16 1.28
N ILE A 84 -2.06 -0.91 1.70
CA ILE A 84 -2.23 0.24 0.82
C ILE A 84 -0.82 0.68 0.39
N ASN A 85 -0.36 0.24 -0.78
CA ASN A 85 0.88 0.72 -1.37
C ASN A 85 0.56 1.96 -2.23
N ALA A 86 0.43 3.12 -1.58
CA ALA A 86 0.06 4.38 -2.22
C ALA A 86 1.25 4.87 -3.07
N GLY A 87 1.15 4.70 -4.39
CA GLY A 87 2.23 5.02 -5.32
C GLY A 87 2.11 4.27 -6.65
N THR A 88 0.89 3.95 -7.07
CA THR A 88 0.64 3.26 -8.33
C THR A 88 0.85 4.25 -9.48
N SER A 89 2.08 4.33 -9.97
CA SER A 89 2.60 4.91 -11.24
C SER A 89 1.60 5.66 -12.15
N ASP A 90 1.88 6.89 -12.61
CA ASP A 90 3.01 7.21 -13.51
C ASP A 90 3.72 8.51 -13.09
N TYR A 91 5.00 8.45 -12.69
CA TYR A 91 5.78 9.66 -12.43
C TYR A 91 6.51 10.12 -13.69
N LEU A 92 6.53 11.43 -13.85
CA LEU A 92 7.20 12.12 -14.93
C LEU A 92 8.73 12.01 -14.79
N ALA A 93 9.44 12.00 -15.91
CA ALA A 93 10.88 12.25 -15.91
C ALA A 93 11.16 13.65 -15.32
N ASP A 94 12.36 13.84 -14.77
CA ASP A 94 12.77 15.08 -14.06
C ASP A 94 12.62 16.37 -14.91
N ASP A 95 12.36 16.25 -16.21
CA ASP A 95 12.21 17.32 -17.20
C ASP A 95 10.76 17.77 -17.46
N VAL A 96 9.74 17.11 -16.91
CA VAL A 96 8.34 17.52 -17.14
C VAL A 96 7.83 18.37 -15.99
N ALA A 97 7.88 19.69 -16.21
CA ALA A 97 7.35 20.71 -15.32
C ALA A 97 5.84 20.92 -15.50
N ASP A 98 5.03 19.88 -15.28
CA ASP A 98 3.56 20.00 -15.37
C ASP A 98 2.93 19.72 -14.00
N SER A 99 2.79 20.77 -13.18
CA SER A 99 2.29 20.69 -11.81
C SER A 99 0.88 20.10 -11.73
N GLU A 100 0.05 20.31 -12.75
CA GLU A 100 -1.32 19.78 -12.82
C GLU A 100 -1.34 18.25 -12.93
N LEU A 101 -0.43 17.67 -13.74
CA LEU A 101 -0.31 16.22 -13.88
C LEU A 101 0.22 15.59 -12.58
N PHE A 102 1.19 16.23 -11.94
CA PHE A 102 1.69 15.78 -10.64
C PHE A 102 0.60 15.77 -9.57
N GLU A 103 -0.19 16.86 -9.48
CA GLU A 103 -1.32 16.95 -8.57
C GLU A 103 -2.34 15.83 -8.84
N ALA A 104 -2.71 15.59 -10.11
CA ALA A 104 -3.63 14.53 -10.48
C ALA A 104 -3.15 13.14 -10.01
N ILE A 105 -1.85 12.82 -10.18
CA ILE A 105 -1.29 11.54 -9.73
C ILE A 105 -1.40 11.37 -8.21
N VAL A 106 -1.09 12.41 -7.44
CA VAL A 106 -1.16 12.33 -5.98
C VAL A 106 -2.62 12.25 -5.52
N THR A 107 -3.52 13.00 -6.16
CA THR A 107 -4.97 12.92 -5.92
C THR A 107 -5.51 11.51 -6.20
N ASP A 108 -5.14 10.89 -7.33
CA ASP A 108 -5.58 9.54 -7.66
C ASP A 108 -5.09 8.50 -6.64
N ASN A 109 -3.83 8.62 -6.20
CA ASN A 109 -3.29 7.76 -5.15
C ASN A 109 -4.02 7.95 -3.81
N GLN A 110 -4.36 9.19 -3.47
CA GLN A 110 -5.15 9.51 -2.27
C GLN A 110 -6.53 8.86 -2.35
N LEU A 111 -7.28 9.13 -3.42
CA LEU A 111 -8.61 8.55 -3.64
C LEU A 111 -8.58 7.03 -3.62
N ALA A 112 -7.58 6.41 -4.26
CA ALA A 112 -7.40 4.97 -4.26
C ALA A 112 -7.21 4.40 -2.84
N GLY A 113 -6.39 5.04 -2.00
CA GLY A 113 -6.21 4.65 -0.61
C GLY A 113 -7.48 4.82 0.23
N GLU A 114 -8.18 5.94 0.08
CA GLU A 114 -9.43 6.24 0.79
C GLU A 114 -10.52 5.23 0.43
N HIS A 115 -10.76 5.04 -0.87
CA HIS A 115 -11.75 4.09 -1.38
C HIS A 115 -11.40 2.66 -0.95
N CYS A 116 -10.15 2.25 -1.07
CA CYS A 116 -9.71 0.92 -0.69
C CYS A 116 -9.93 0.66 0.81
N LEU A 117 -9.52 1.59 1.68
CA LEU A 117 -9.72 1.45 3.12
C LEU A 117 -11.21 1.33 3.45
N ALA A 118 -12.04 2.25 2.93
CA ALA A 118 -13.47 2.27 3.18
C ALA A 118 -14.16 0.95 2.77
N LYS A 119 -13.79 0.38 1.61
CA LYS A 119 -14.39 -0.87 1.13
C LYS A 119 -13.80 -2.13 1.76
N ALA A 120 -12.60 -2.06 2.35
CA ALA A 120 -11.99 -3.17 3.07
C ALA A 120 -12.51 -3.32 4.51
N LEU A 121 -12.93 -2.21 5.16
CA LEU A 121 -13.37 -2.21 6.57
C LEU A 121 -14.39 -3.32 6.92
N PRO A 122 -15.46 -3.55 6.14
CA PRO A 122 -16.44 -4.60 6.47
C PRO A 122 -15.86 -6.03 6.42
N LEU A 123 -14.79 -6.24 5.64
CA LEU A 123 -14.09 -7.52 5.54
C LEU A 123 -13.05 -7.67 6.66
N LEU A 124 -12.33 -6.58 6.97
CA LEU A 124 -11.37 -6.52 8.08
C LEU A 124 -12.06 -6.77 9.43
N ALA A 125 -13.27 -6.23 9.62
CA ALA A 125 -14.06 -6.45 10.84
C ALA A 125 -14.43 -7.92 11.08
N LYS A 126 -14.34 -8.78 10.06
CA LYS A 126 -14.57 -10.23 10.15
C LYS A 126 -13.28 -11.04 10.16
N GLY A 127 -12.12 -10.40 10.01
CA GLY A 127 -10.82 -11.02 9.96
C GLY A 127 -10.30 -11.46 11.32
N ASP A 128 -9.34 -12.36 11.30
CA ASP A 128 -8.58 -12.74 12.48
C ASP A 128 -7.43 -11.75 12.68
N SER A 129 -7.52 -10.96 13.75
CA SER A 129 -6.49 -10.01 14.14
C SER A 129 -6.10 -9.06 12.96
N PRO A 130 -7.06 -8.30 12.41
CA PRO A 130 -6.88 -7.52 11.20
C PRO A 130 -5.82 -6.41 11.34
N GLN A 131 -5.06 -6.15 10.27
CA GLN A 131 -4.03 -5.12 10.22
C GLN A 131 -4.09 -4.34 8.90
N VAL A 132 -3.79 -3.05 8.96
CA VAL A 132 -3.58 -2.18 7.79
C VAL A 132 -2.12 -1.72 7.79
N MET A 133 -1.44 -1.85 6.66
CA MET A 133 -0.17 -1.16 6.39
C MET A 133 -0.40 -0.16 5.26
N ALA A 134 -0.08 1.12 5.49
CA ALA A 134 -0.07 2.12 4.43
C ALA A 134 1.36 2.52 4.14
N VAL A 135 1.81 2.26 2.91
CA VAL A 135 3.17 2.52 2.44
C VAL A 135 3.17 3.71 1.51
N PHE A 136 4.02 4.68 1.82
CA PHE A 136 4.16 5.94 1.11
C PHE A 136 5.61 6.13 0.63
N ASN A 137 5.77 6.62 -0.60
CA ASN A 137 7.03 7.15 -1.09
C ASN A 137 7.10 8.68 -0.82
N ARG A 138 8.17 9.34 -1.30
CA ARG A 138 8.34 10.80 -1.12
C ARG A 138 7.25 11.62 -1.79
N TYR A 139 6.68 11.19 -2.91
CA TYR A 139 5.66 11.93 -3.66
C TYR A 139 4.26 11.74 -3.09
N SER A 140 3.86 10.51 -2.78
CA SER A 140 2.57 10.24 -2.11
C SER A 140 2.52 10.83 -0.70
N ALA A 141 3.69 11.14 -0.12
CA ALA A 141 3.80 11.84 1.16
C ALA A 141 3.85 13.37 1.03
N LEU A 142 3.81 13.93 -0.18
CA LEU A 142 3.80 15.39 -0.36
C LEU A 142 2.49 16.00 0.14
N GLN A 143 2.60 17.27 0.52
CA GLN A 143 1.45 18.07 0.89
C GLN A 143 0.82 18.66 -0.37
N LEU A 144 -0.42 18.31 -0.65
CA LEU A 144 -1.23 18.86 -1.74
C LEU A 144 -2.04 20.05 -1.27
N HIS A 145 -2.04 21.13 -2.06
CA HIS A 145 -2.77 22.36 -1.80
C HIS A 145 -2.32 23.07 -0.50
N ALA A 146 -2.26 24.40 -0.53
CA ALA A 146 -1.83 25.24 0.60
C ALA A 146 -0.58 24.69 1.37
N PRO A 147 0.57 24.50 0.68
CA PRO A 147 1.78 23.88 1.26
C PRO A 147 2.42 24.69 2.40
N THR A 148 1.95 25.91 2.63
CA THR A 148 2.36 26.77 3.75
C THR A 148 1.58 26.50 5.03
N GLN A 149 0.50 25.70 4.98
CA GLN A 149 -0.27 25.29 6.15
C GLN A 149 0.33 24.03 6.79
N ALA A 150 -0.07 23.73 8.02
CA ALA A 150 0.32 22.48 8.66
C ALA A 150 -0.23 21.26 7.89
N PRO A 151 0.52 20.15 7.83
CA PRO A 151 0.00 18.88 7.32
C PRO A 151 -1.25 18.44 8.09
N ALA A 152 -2.28 18.03 7.37
CA ALA A 152 -3.58 17.59 7.84
C ALA A 152 -4.18 16.58 6.85
N GLY A 153 -5.17 15.79 7.27
CA GLY A 153 -5.74 14.75 6.40
C GLY A 153 -6.29 15.21 5.05
N TRP A 154 -6.68 16.48 4.90
CA TRP A 154 -7.16 17.02 3.61
C TRP A 154 -6.04 17.45 2.65
N ASN A 155 -4.80 17.60 3.14
CA ASN A 155 -3.66 18.03 2.33
C ASN A 155 -2.48 17.04 2.36
N ASN A 156 -2.53 15.99 3.17
CA ASN A 156 -1.42 15.04 3.31
C ASN A 156 -1.93 13.64 3.61
N MET A 157 -1.73 12.71 2.67
CA MET A 157 -2.24 11.34 2.77
C MET A 157 -1.65 10.53 3.95
N PRO A 158 -0.34 10.61 4.28
CA PRO A 158 0.17 9.99 5.50
C PRO A 158 -0.51 10.51 6.77
N GLN A 159 -0.74 11.82 6.83
CA GLN A 159 -1.46 12.43 7.95
C GLN A 159 -2.93 11.98 7.99
N TRP A 160 -3.61 11.88 6.84
CA TRP A 160 -4.95 11.32 6.74
C TRP A 160 -5.03 9.90 7.31
N MET A 161 -4.08 9.02 6.95
CA MET A 161 -4.00 7.67 7.52
C MET A 161 -3.80 7.69 9.03
N ARG A 162 -2.92 8.57 9.54
CA ARG A 162 -2.69 8.73 10.99
C ARG A 162 -3.96 9.14 11.72
N GLU A 163 -4.77 10.00 11.13
CA GLU A 163 -6.07 10.43 11.67
C GLU A 163 -7.07 9.25 11.73
N GLN A 164 -6.98 8.26 10.84
CA GLN A 164 -7.83 7.06 10.88
C GLN A 164 -7.49 6.09 12.03
N ARG A 165 -6.32 6.23 12.66
CA ARG A 165 -5.79 5.26 13.65
C ARG A 165 -6.77 5.00 14.80
N GLN A 166 -7.38 6.03 15.37
CA GLN A 166 -8.30 5.85 16.49
C GLN A 166 -9.57 5.12 16.07
N ALA A 167 -10.11 5.44 14.90
CA ALA A 167 -11.30 4.80 14.35
C ALA A 167 -11.06 3.33 13.97
N LEU A 168 -9.88 3.02 13.42
CA LEU A 168 -9.45 1.65 13.12
C LEU A 168 -9.26 0.84 14.40
N LYS A 169 -8.59 1.41 15.40
CA LYS A 169 -8.37 0.76 16.69
C LYS A 169 -9.68 0.45 17.42
N ALA A 170 -10.67 1.34 17.34
CA ALA A 170 -12.01 1.10 17.89
C ALA A 170 -12.72 -0.10 17.24
N GLN A 171 -12.33 -0.46 16.02
CA GLN A 171 -12.80 -1.64 15.28
C GLN A 171 -11.88 -2.85 15.43
N GLY A 172 -10.84 -2.78 16.28
CA GLY A 172 -9.86 -3.85 16.48
C GLY A 172 -8.85 -4.01 15.35
N VAL A 173 -8.73 -3.01 14.45
CA VAL A 173 -7.80 -3.00 13.33
C VAL A 173 -6.56 -2.18 13.70
N GLU A 174 -5.39 -2.80 13.66
CA GLU A 174 -4.13 -2.08 13.88
C GLU A 174 -3.63 -1.42 12.61
N LEU A 175 -2.96 -0.27 12.73
CA LEU A 175 -2.44 0.50 11.61
C LEU A 175 -0.92 0.67 11.72
N THR A 176 -0.21 0.36 10.65
CA THR A 176 1.20 0.72 10.45
C THR A 176 1.29 1.71 9.29
N VAL A 177 1.85 2.89 9.55
CA VAL A 177 2.17 3.87 8.51
C VAL A 177 3.66 3.75 8.18
N VAL A 178 3.98 3.56 6.91
CA VAL A 178 5.34 3.42 6.40
C VAL A 178 5.61 4.59 5.47
N GLY A 179 6.65 5.38 5.72
CA GLY A 179 6.95 6.53 4.88
C GLY A 179 8.37 7.06 5.03
N PRO A 180 8.74 8.06 4.22
CA PRO A 180 10.04 8.73 4.33
C PRO A 180 10.15 9.50 5.64
N GLN A 181 11.37 9.65 6.14
CA GLN A 181 11.69 10.29 7.43
C GLN A 181 11.46 11.81 7.46
N SER A 182 10.84 12.42 6.44
CA SER A 182 10.68 13.87 6.27
C SER A 182 9.62 14.48 7.19
N LEU A 183 9.83 14.38 8.49
CA LEU A 183 9.33 15.31 9.51
C LEU A 183 10.51 15.57 10.44
N LYS A 184 10.86 16.84 10.68
CA LYS A 184 12.06 17.31 11.41
C LYS A 184 12.21 16.83 12.87
N THR A 185 11.48 15.79 13.29
CA THR A 185 11.59 15.18 14.61
C THR A 185 11.18 13.70 14.51
N PRO A 186 12.05 12.74 14.87
CA PRO A 186 11.72 11.31 14.79
C PRO A 186 10.69 10.94 15.86
N VAL A 187 9.59 10.29 15.45
CA VAL A 187 8.57 9.77 16.40
C VAL A 187 8.90 8.34 16.86
N THR A 188 9.90 7.66 16.27
CA THR A 188 10.39 6.35 16.74
C THR A 188 11.87 6.13 16.37
N PRO A 189 12.64 5.37 17.20
CA PRO A 189 14.02 4.95 16.90
C PRO A 189 14.11 3.75 15.94
N ALA A 190 12.97 3.29 15.40
CA ALA A 190 12.88 2.04 14.66
C ALA A 190 13.15 2.30 13.16
N GLN A 191 14.35 1.93 12.69
CA GLN A 191 14.76 2.04 11.29
C GLN A 191 14.83 0.66 10.64
N ALA A 192 14.41 0.57 9.38
CA ALA A 192 14.65 -0.55 8.49
C ALA A 192 15.80 -0.14 7.55
N ILE A 193 16.91 -0.90 7.46
CA ILE A 193 18.08 -0.57 6.61
C ILE A 193 18.71 -1.86 6.03
N PRO A 194 18.45 -2.23 4.77
CA PRO A 194 19.21 -3.20 4.00
C PRO A 194 20.37 -2.53 3.23
N GLU A 195 21.36 -3.33 2.82
CA GLU A 195 22.57 -2.87 2.11
C GLU A 195 22.28 -2.29 0.70
N ALA A 196 21.18 -2.73 0.06
CA ALA A 196 20.61 -2.14 -1.13
C ALA A 196 19.08 -2.31 -1.12
N TRP A 197 18.35 -1.21 -1.33
CA TRP A 197 16.88 -1.24 -1.41
C TRP A 197 16.43 -1.71 -2.79
N THR A 198 16.19 -3.01 -2.91
CA THR A 198 15.39 -3.58 -4.00
C THR A 198 13.93 -3.74 -3.56
N PRO A 199 12.98 -3.86 -4.51
CA PRO A 199 11.59 -4.18 -4.18
C PRO A 199 11.47 -5.42 -3.28
N GLN A 200 12.28 -6.44 -3.54
CA GLN A 200 12.31 -7.70 -2.80
C GLN A 200 12.78 -7.49 -1.36
N ASN A 201 13.95 -6.88 -1.15
CA ASN A 201 14.49 -6.67 0.20
C ASN A 201 13.59 -5.73 1.03
N ALA A 202 12.97 -4.74 0.39
CA ALA A 202 12.00 -3.86 1.03
C ALA A 202 10.73 -4.62 1.44
N ALA A 203 10.17 -5.45 0.55
CA ALA A 203 9.02 -6.28 0.86
C ALA A 203 9.33 -7.25 2.01
N GLU A 204 10.48 -7.94 1.96
CA GLU A 204 10.92 -8.85 3.02
C GLU A 204 10.98 -8.17 4.39
N GLU A 205 11.62 -6.99 4.47
CA GLU A 205 11.75 -6.25 5.72
C GLU A 205 10.39 -5.75 6.23
N LEU A 206 9.54 -5.21 5.35
CA LEU A 206 8.19 -4.78 5.73
C LEU A 206 7.34 -5.94 6.24
N LEU A 207 7.34 -7.09 5.55
CA LEU A 207 6.59 -8.27 5.96
C LEU A 207 7.13 -8.87 7.25
N ARG A 208 8.45 -8.80 7.50
CA ARG A 208 9.07 -9.21 8.76
C ARG A 208 8.66 -8.31 9.94
N ARG A 209 8.49 -7.01 9.69
CA ARG A 209 8.11 -6.01 10.70
C ARG A 209 6.61 -5.94 10.94
N TRP A 210 5.78 -6.21 9.93
CA TRP A 210 4.33 -6.03 10.00
C TRP A 210 3.66 -6.72 11.21
N PRO A 211 3.97 -7.99 11.55
CA PRO A 211 3.38 -8.66 12.70
C PRO A 211 3.67 -7.99 14.05
N GLN A 212 4.69 -7.13 14.13
CA GLN A 212 5.10 -6.40 15.33
C GLN A 212 4.18 -5.21 15.63
N ARG A 213 3.32 -4.81 14.68
CA ARG A 213 2.32 -3.74 14.83
C ARG A 213 2.94 -2.40 15.24
N GLU A 214 4.12 -2.11 14.71
CA GLU A 214 4.71 -0.80 14.92
C GLU A 214 3.80 0.27 14.28
N PRO A 215 3.46 1.34 15.01
CA PRO A 215 2.53 2.35 14.49
C PRO A 215 3.13 3.10 13.30
N GLU A 216 4.45 3.28 13.29
CA GLU A 216 5.20 3.99 12.26
C GLU A 216 6.47 3.20 11.92
N LEU A 217 6.77 3.13 10.63
CA LEU A 217 8.01 2.59 10.07
C LEU A 217 8.62 3.62 9.13
N VAL A 218 9.94 3.71 9.16
CA VAL A 218 10.68 4.54 8.21
C VAL A 218 11.26 3.66 7.11
N LEU A 219 10.93 4.02 5.87
CA LEU A 219 11.49 3.41 4.67
C LEU A 219 12.17 4.50 3.84
N GLU A 220 13.45 4.77 4.12
CA GLU A 220 14.23 5.75 3.35
C GLU A 220 14.81 5.11 2.10
N VAL A 221 14.36 5.55 0.93
CA VAL A 221 14.96 5.16 -0.34
C VAL A 221 15.74 6.36 -0.90
N LEU A 222 17.04 6.16 -1.12
CA LEU A 222 17.91 7.18 -1.69
C LEU A 222 17.59 7.45 -3.19
N ASP A 223 17.06 6.44 -3.89
CA ASP A 223 16.61 6.51 -5.28
C ASP A 223 15.18 5.99 -5.43
N LEU A 224 14.26 6.85 -5.86
CA LEU A 224 12.84 6.54 -6.03
C LEU A 224 12.58 5.41 -7.03
N ASN A 225 13.43 5.30 -8.07
CA ASN A 225 13.32 4.26 -9.08
C ASN A 225 13.60 2.85 -8.53
N GLY A 226 14.26 2.75 -7.37
CA GLY A 226 14.63 1.48 -6.76
C GLY A 226 13.43 0.63 -6.33
N LEU A 227 12.40 1.24 -5.73
CA LEU A 227 11.23 0.52 -5.18
C LEU A 227 9.93 0.72 -5.98
N TRP A 228 9.80 1.86 -6.66
CA TRP A 228 8.64 2.19 -7.50
C TRP A 228 9.13 2.49 -8.92
N PRO A 229 9.60 1.47 -9.67
CA PRO A 229 10.12 1.68 -11.01
C PRO A 229 9.03 2.28 -11.89
N LEU A 230 9.42 3.28 -12.69
CA LEU A 230 8.55 3.88 -13.69
C LEU A 230 8.06 2.79 -14.65
N SER A 231 6.80 2.91 -15.06
CA SER A 231 6.27 2.17 -16.20
C SER A 231 7.17 2.42 -17.41
N HIS A 232 7.91 1.40 -17.86
CA HIS A 232 8.53 1.47 -19.19
C HIS A 232 7.39 1.50 -20.22
N LYS A 233 7.23 2.64 -20.92
CA LYS A 233 6.34 2.73 -22.09
C LYS A 233 6.85 1.87 -23.24
#